data_AF-A0A5C7F3Y9-F1
#
_entry.id   AF-A0A5C7F3Y9-F1
#
_cell.length_a   1.000
_cell.length_b   1.000
_cell.length_c   1.000
_cell.angle_alpha   90.00
_cell.angle_beta   90.00
_cell.angle_gamma   90.00
#
_symmetry.space_group_name_H-M   'P 1'
#
loop_
_entity.id
_entity.type
_entity.pdbx_description
1 polymer ?
#
loop_
_entity_poly.entity_id
_entity_poly.type
_entity_poly.pdbx_seq_one_letter_code
_entity_poly.pdbx_strand_id
1 'polypeptide(L)'
;MEWLRGGSMGQRVPAEGWKISQVVSLLNMERRDITRSCYADRRRGGAGILQPADGSWGRRSYSVEDIGWLYLVKLQHEAGFSLPEIATRMDTSVGVEGLCDLLRAVEDRAAEEFDELQAKRERARVLRYALEGSARRAQESLEQYLNDRLGAETVGMLRFLIARPMAPDVDGAPQFQFGVQDCMRLRQVLDEPGMDLAIDLWAGPGSYERLVEAAVGWTGA
;
A
#
# COMPACT_ATOMS: atom_id res chain seq x y z
N MET A 1 -37.72 -7.56 -63.76
CA MET A 1 -37.73 -8.33 -62.50
C MET A 1 -36.31 -8.74 -62.20
N GLU A 2 -35.59 -7.90 -61.46
CA GLU A 2 -34.19 -8.12 -61.14
C GLU A 2 -34.06 -7.93 -59.63
N TRP A 3 -33.93 -9.06 -58.93
CA TRP A 3 -33.69 -9.10 -57.49
C TRP A 3 -32.17 -9.12 -57.27
N LEU A 4 -31.57 -8.01 -56.83
CA LEU A 4 -30.26 -8.04 -56.20
C LEU A 4 -30.12 -6.98 -55.09
N ARG A 5 -29.63 -7.47 -53.96
CA ARG A 5 -28.87 -6.82 -52.87
C ARG A 5 -29.61 -5.95 -51.86
N GLY A 6 -29.32 -6.23 -50.59
CA GLY A 6 -29.26 -5.17 -49.57
C GLY A 6 -29.58 -5.56 -48.13
N GLY A 7 -29.28 -6.78 -47.67
CA GLY A 7 -29.43 -7.16 -46.26
C GLY A 7 -28.09 -7.32 -45.58
N SER A 8 -27.23 -6.28 -45.57
CA SER A 8 -26.04 -6.28 -44.72
C SER A 8 -26.51 -6.20 -43.27
N MET A 9 -26.47 -7.34 -42.59
CA MET A 9 -26.57 -7.47 -41.14
C MET A 9 -25.49 -6.55 -40.55
N GLY A 10 -25.87 -5.33 -40.14
CA GLY A 10 -24.96 -4.40 -39.50
C GLY A 10 -24.36 -5.08 -38.28
N GLN A 11 -23.09 -5.47 -38.39
CA GLN A 11 -22.25 -5.82 -37.25
C GLN A 11 -22.40 -4.69 -36.23
N ARG A 12 -23.05 -4.99 -35.10
CA ARG A 12 -23.04 -4.09 -33.94
C ARG A 12 -21.59 -4.00 -33.49
N VAL A 13 -20.93 -2.89 -33.82
CA VAL A 13 -19.69 -2.48 -33.17
C VAL A 13 -19.99 -2.50 -31.66
N PRO A 14 -19.26 -3.28 -30.83
CA PRO A 14 -19.45 -3.23 -29.39
C PRO A 14 -19.22 -1.77 -28.96
N ALA A 15 -20.13 -1.22 -28.15
CA ALA A 15 -19.85 0.05 -27.50
C ALA A 15 -18.51 -0.10 -26.74
N GLU A 16 -17.53 0.76 -27.02
CA GLU A 16 -16.17 0.70 -26.49
C GLU A 16 -16.14 1.04 -24.98
N GLY A 17 -16.71 0.20 -24.14
CA GLY A 17 -16.68 0.38 -22.70
C GLY A 17 -17.46 -0.67 -21.92
N TRP A 18 -17.42 -0.51 -20.60
CA TRP A 18 -18.02 -1.47 -19.67
C TRP A 18 -19.52 -1.21 -19.52
N LYS A 19 -20.30 -2.27 -19.33
CA LYS A 19 -21.69 -2.18 -18.86
C LYS A 19 -21.71 -2.02 -17.35
N ILE A 20 -22.78 -1.42 -16.82
CA ILE A 20 -22.96 -1.24 -15.37
C ILE A 20 -22.77 -2.53 -14.54
N SER A 21 -23.17 -3.70 -15.04
CA SER A 21 -22.96 -4.97 -14.34
C SER A 21 -21.48 -5.35 -14.22
N GLN A 22 -20.68 -4.99 -15.23
CA GLN A 22 -19.24 -5.20 -15.19
C GLN A 22 -18.58 -4.18 -14.25
N VAL A 23 -19.04 -2.93 -14.25
CA VAL A 23 -18.55 -1.90 -13.30
C VAL A 23 -18.84 -2.28 -11.85
N VAL A 24 -20.04 -2.77 -11.55
CA VAL A 24 -20.39 -3.32 -10.21
C VAL A 24 -19.37 -4.37 -9.79
N SER A 25 -19.04 -5.31 -10.69
CA SER A 25 -18.08 -6.37 -10.40
C SER A 25 -16.64 -5.87 -10.26
N LEU A 26 -16.23 -4.88 -11.06
CA LEU A 26 -14.86 -4.35 -11.06
C LEU A 26 -14.56 -3.52 -9.81
N LEU A 27 -15.49 -2.66 -9.42
CA LEU A 27 -15.28 -1.72 -8.32
C LEU A 27 -15.89 -2.21 -7.01
N ASN A 28 -16.60 -3.34 -7.00
CA ASN A 28 -17.37 -3.82 -5.85
C ASN A 28 -18.23 -2.67 -5.26
N MET A 29 -19.03 -2.05 -6.11
CA MET A 29 -19.91 -0.93 -5.77
C MET A 29 -21.36 -1.32 -6.03
N GLU A 30 -22.26 -0.82 -5.18
CA GLU A 30 -23.69 -1.00 -5.39
C GLU A 30 -24.14 -0.35 -6.70
N ARG A 31 -24.99 -1.08 -7.46
CA ARG A 31 -25.56 -0.58 -8.72
C ARG A 31 -26.24 0.78 -8.52
N ARG A 32 -26.88 0.97 -7.36
CA ARG A 32 -27.58 2.21 -7.01
C ARG A 32 -26.62 3.39 -6.93
N ASP A 33 -25.44 3.22 -6.34
CA ASP A 33 -24.48 4.31 -6.13
C ASP A 33 -23.81 4.71 -7.44
N ILE A 34 -23.43 3.74 -8.28
CA ILE A 34 -22.96 4.01 -9.65
C ILE A 34 -24.02 4.79 -10.42
N THR A 35 -25.27 4.33 -10.34
CA THR A 35 -26.39 4.95 -11.06
C THR A 35 -26.67 6.38 -10.59
N ARG A 36 -26.66 6.62 -9.27
CA ARG A 36 -26.87 7.95 -8.67
C ARG A 36 -25.70 8.90 -8.95
N SER A 37 -24.47 8.40 -8.99
CA SER A 37 -23.29 9.17 -9.38
C SER A 37 -23.43 9.74 -10.80
N CYS A 38 -24.14 9.02 -11.68
CA CYS A 38 -24.34 9.39 -13.07
C CYS A 38 -25.65 10.16 -13.37
N TYR A 39 -26.54 10.36 -12.39
CA TYR A 39 -27.80 11.10 -12.61
C TYR A 39 -27.65 12.56 -12.17
N ALA A 40 -27.94 13.51 -13.06
CA ALA A 40 -27.93 14.93 -12.70
C ALA A 40 -29.15 15.39 -11.87
N ASP A 41 -30.24 14.62 -11.85
CA ASP A 41 -31.46 14.99 -11.12
C ASP A 41 -31.28 14.84 -9.61
N ARG A 42 -30.89 15.94 -8.96
CA ARG A 42 -30.73 16.06 -7.51
C ARG A 42 -32.00 15.77 -6.71
N ARG A 43 -33.20 16.01 -7.28
CA ARG A 43 -34.47 15.74 -6.58
C ARG A 43 -34.76 14.25 -6.46
N ARG A 44 -34.21 13.43 -7.36
CA ARG A 44 -34.26 11.95 -7.30
C ARG A 44 -33.01 11.34 -6.66
N GLY A 45 -32.19 12.17 -6.01
CA GLY A 45 -30.96 11.77 -5.33
C GLY A 45 -29.77 11.56 -6.25
N GLY A 46 -29.84 12.01 -7.51
CA GLY A 46 -28.70 12.01 -8.43
C GLY A 46 -27.66 13.05 -8.04
N ALA A 47 -26.38 12.67 -8.11
CA ALA A 47 -25.26 13.54 -7.77
C ALA A 47 -24.66 14.26 -9.00
N GLY A 48 -24.87 13.71 -10.20
CA GLY A 48 -24.46 14.32 -11.46
C GLY A 48 -22.95 14.46 -11.62
N ILE A 49 -22.17 13.60 -10.94
CA ILE A 49 -20.70 13.64 -10.90
C ILE A 49 -20.14 13.23 -12.26
N LEU A 50 -20.76 12.23 -12.90
CA LEU A 50 -20.31 11.65 -14.15
C LEU A 50 -21.40 11.64 -15.22
N GLN A 51 -20.97 11.75 -16.47
CA GLN A 51 -21.84 11.66 -17.65
C GLN A 51 -21.24 10.64 -18.64
N PRO A 52 -21.33 9.33 -18.34
CA PRO A 52 -20.84 8.29 -19.25
C PRO A 52 -21.61 8.35 -20.58
N ALA A 53 -20.93 7.98 -21.66
CA ALA A 53 -21.47 8.11 -23.02
C ALA A 53 -22.85 7.43 -23.17
N ASP A 54 -23.76 8.17 -23.81
CA ASP A 54 -25.16 7.80 -23.94
C ASP A 54 -25.33 6.53 -24.77
N GLY A 55 -25.85 5.51 -24.10
CA GLY A 55 -27.00 4.83 -24.65
C GLY A 55 -28.14 5.01 -23.64
N SER A 56 -29.24 5.62 -24.09
CA SER A 56 -30.53 5.73 -23.38
C SER A 56 -30.83 4.53 -22.45
N TRP A 57 -31.44 4.80 -21.29
CA TRP A 57 -31.83 3.88 -20.20
C TRP A 57 -31.49 2.41 -20.44
N GLY A 58 -30.37 1.96 -19.85
CA GLY A 58 -29.89 0.57 -19.91
C GLY A 58 -28.77 0.29 -20.90
N ARG A 59 -28.29 1.29 -21.66
CA ARG A 59 -27.20 1.15 -22.65
C ARG A 59 -25.95 2.00 -22.36
N ARG A 60 -25.80 2.52 -21.13
CA ARG A 60 -24.60 3.28 -20.74
C ARG A 60 -23.36 2.41 -20.88
N SER A 61 -22.35 2.99 -21.53
CA SER A 61 -21.01 2.43 -21.68
C SER A 61 -20.06 3.29 -20.87
N TYR A 62 -19.40 2.70 -19.87
CA TYR A 62 -18.43 3.38 -19.02
C TYR A 62 -17.06 3.27 -19.67
N SER A 63 -16.38 4.39 -19.87
CA SER A 63 -15.00 4.47 -20.33
C SER A 63 -14.02 4.16 -19.19
N VAL A 64 -12.72 4.03 -19.49
CA VAL A 64 -11.67 3.91 -18.44
C VAL A 64 -11.68 5.12 -17.51
N GLU A 65 -11.89 6.32 -18.06
CA GLU A 65 -11.99 7.55 -17.27
C GLU A 65 -13.17 7.50 -16.30
N ASP A 66 -14.34 7.03 -16.76
CA ASP A 66 -15.50 6.83 -15.89
C ASP A 66 -15.20 5.85 -14.75
N ILE A 67 -14.45 4.77 -15.02
CA ILE A 67 -14.04 3.81 -13.98
C ILE A 67 -13.13 4.50 -12.95
N GLY A 68 -12.16 5.30 -13.40
CA GLY A 68 -11.26 6.04 -12.50
C GLY A 68 -12.02 7.00 -11.59
N TRP A 69 -12.94 7.78 -12.14
CA TRP A 69 -13.78 8.66 -11.34
C TRP A 69 -14.71 7.91 -10.38
N LEU A 70 -15.33 6.80 -10.82
CA LEU A 70 -16.17 5.98 -9.93
C LEU A 70 -15.36 5.36 -8.79
N TYR A 71 -14.09 5.00 -9.03
CA TYR A 71 -13.20 4.54 -7.97
C TYR A 71 -12.94 5.65 -6.94
N LEU A 72 -12.71 6.90 -7.37
CA LEU A 72 -12.59 8.04 -6.44
C LEU A 72 -13.89 8.31 -5.66
N VAL A 73 -15.07 8.13 -6.28
CA VAL A 73 -16.36 8.18 -5.58
C VAL A 73 -16.44 7.09 -4.51
N LYS A 74 -16.06 5.85 -4.85
CA LYS A 74 -16.06 4.71 -3.91
C LYS A 74 -15.21 5.01 -2.68
N LEU A 75 -13.97 5.48 -2.87
CA LEU A 75 -13.06 5.75 -1.75
C LEU A 75 -13.60 6.83 -0.82
N GLN A 76 -14.18 7.89 -1.36
CA GLN A 76 -14.81 8.91 -0.52
C GLN A 76 -16.06 8.39 0.20
N HIS A 77 -16.83 7.53 -0.45
CA HIS A 77 -17.98 6.90 0.20
C HIS A 77 -17.54 5.97 1.35
N GLU A 78 -16.46 5.21 1.17
CA GLU A 78 -15.85 4.37 2.23
C GLU A 78 -15.28 5.21 3.38
N ALA A 79 -14.82 6.43 3.09
CA ALA A 79 -14.46 7.44 4.09
C ALA A 79 -15.67 8.10 4.79
N GLY A 80 -16.91 7.71 4.43
CA GLY A 80 -18.15 8.16 5.09
C GLY A 80 -18.82 9.38 4.45
N PHE A 81 -18.33 9.88 3.32
CA PHE A 81 -18.96 11.01 2.64
C PHE A 81 -20.23 10.57 1.89
N SER A 82 -21.26 11.40 1.95
CA SER A 82 -22.48 11.21 1.17
C SER A 82 -22.26 11.63 -0.29
N LEU A 83 -23.02 11.05 -1.23
CA LEU A 83 -22.92 11.40 -2.66
C LEU A 83 -23.03 12.91 -2.98
N PRO A 84 -23.89 13.71 -2.32
CA PRO A 84 -23.91 15.15 -2.50
C PRO A 84 -22.62 15.87 -2.05
N GLU A 85 -22.02 15.42 -0.94
CA GLU A 85 -20.73 15.96 -0.47
C GLU A 85 -19.61 15.61 -1.44
N ILE A 86 -19.59 14.35 -1.90
CA ILE A 86 -18.64 13.88 -2.92
C ILE A 86 -18.75 14.73 -4.19
N ALA A 87 -19.96 15.01 -4.67
CA ALA A 87 -20.18 15.86 -5.84
C ALA A 87 -19.71 17.31 -5.67
N THR A 88 -19.59 17.80 -4.43
CA THR A 88 -19.05 19.13 -4.13
C THR A 88 -17.52 19.12 -4.06
N ARG A 89 -16.93 17.97 -3.69
CA ARG A 89 -15.48 17.79 -3.53
C ARG A 89 -14.79 17.38 -4.83
N MET A 90 -15.51 16.71 -5.71
CA MET A 90 -14.97 16.24 -6.99
C MET A 90 -15.13 17.32 -8.06
N ASP A 91 -13.99 17.75 -8.60
CA ASP A 91 -13.95 18.53 -9.82
C ASP A 91 -13.62 17.60 -11.00
N THR A 92 -14.65 17.11 -11.69
CA THR A 92 -14.47 16.24 -12.86
C THR A 92 -14.11 17.02 -14.13
N SER A 93 -14.00 18.36 -14.07
CA SER A 93 -13.61 19.19 -15.21
C SER A 93 -12.10 19.23 -15.47
N VAL A 94 -11.29 18.74 -14.53
CA VAL A 94 -9.82 18.66 -14.63
C VAL A 94 -9.34 17.68 -15.72
N GLY A 95 -10.24 16.86 -16.26
CA GLY A 95 -9.95 15.88 -17.31
C GLY A 95 -9.00 14.77 -16.86
N VAL A 96 -8.46 14.05 -17.85
CA VAL A 96 -7.65 12.83 -17.63
C VAL A 96 -6.37 13.11 -16.86
N GLU A 97 -5.67 14.21 -17.12
CA GLU A 97 -4.42 14.55 -16.41
C GLU A 97 -4.68 14.78 -14.92
N GLY A 98 -5.70 15.59 -14.58
CA GLY A 98 -6.06 15.80 -13.18
C GLY A 98 -6.59 14.53 -12.50
N LEU A 99 -7.31 13.67 -13.22
CA LEU A 99 -7.70 12.35 -12.71
C LEU A 99 -6.46 11.48 -12.39
N CYS A 100 -5.45 11.46 -13.27
CA CYS A 100 -4.20 10.73 -13.01
C CYS A 100 -3.49 11.23 -11.74
N ASP A 101 -3.43 12.54 -11.52
CA ASP A 101 -2.81 13.10 -10.32
C ASP A 101 -3.60 12.77 -9.05
N LEU A 102 -4.93 12.79 -9.11
CA LEU A 102 -5.79 12.34 -8.00
C LEU A 102 -5.58 10.85 -7.68
N LEU A 103 -5.43 10.00 -8.70
CA LEU A 103 -5.17 8.57 -8.52
C LEU A 103 -3.77 8.30 -7.96
N ARG A 104 -2.75 9.05 -8.37
CA ARG A 104 -1.41 8.98 -7.75
C ARG A 104 -1.44 9.34 -6.28
N ALA A 105 -2.16 10.40 -5.91
CA ALA A 105 -2.31 10.77 -4.50
C ALA A 105 -3.01 9.68 -3.66
N VAL A 106 -3.92 8.91 -4.27
CA VAL A 106 -4.52 7.72 -3.65
C VAL A 106 -3.50 6.59 -3.51
N GLU A 107 -2.71 6.32 -4.54
CA GLU A 107 -1.64 5.31 -4.52
C GLU A 107 -0.62 5.61 -3.41
N ASP A 108 -0.12 6.85 -3.35
CA ASP A 108 0.86 7.28 -2.36
C ASP A 108 0.31 7.13 -0.93
N ARG A 109 -0.93 7.57 -0.68
CA ARG A 109 -1.56 7.40 0.65
C ARG A 109 -1.78 5.92 0.99
N ALA A 110 -2.19 5.11 0.02
CA ALA A 110 -2.38 3.67 0.25
C ALA A 110 -1.06 2.98 0.57
N ALA A 111 0.05 3.41 -0.05
CA ALA A 111 1.40 2.93 0.26
C ALA A 111 1.80 3.30 1.69
N GLU A 112 1.62 4.55 2.11
CA GLU A 112 1.87 5.00 3.48
C GLU A 112 1.05 4.19 4.51
N GLU A 113 -0.26 4.02 4.26
CA GLU A 113 -1.14 3.21 5.13
C GLU A 113 -0.71 1.74 5.18
N PHE A 114 -0.25 1.19 4.05
CA PHE A 114 0.26 -0.17 3.98
C PHE A 114 1.55 -0.32 4.80
N ASP A 115 2.49 0.62 4.70
CA ASP A 115 3.72 0.61 5.49
C ASP A 115 3.42 0.69 6.99
N GLU A 116 2.47 1.54 7.40
CA GLU A 116 2.00 1.57 8.79
C GLU A 116 1.39 0.24 9.25
N LEU A 117 0.54 -0.37 8.41
CA LEU A 117 -0.10 -1.66 8.71
C LEU A 117 0.94 -2.78 8.78
N GLN A 118 1.96 -2.77 7.93
CA GLN A 118 3.09 -3.69 8.02
C GLN A 118 3.85 -3.51 9.33
N ALA A 119 4.18 -2.28 9.72
CA ALA A 119 4.84 -2.00 11.00
C ALA A 119 4.01 -2.46 12.20
N LYS A 120 2.70 -2.19 12.20
CA LYS A 120 1.76 -2.68 13.24
C LYS A 120 1.75 -4.21 13.29
N ARG A 121 1.69 -4.88 12.13
CA ARG A 121 1.70 -6.35 12.05
C ARG A 121 2.99 -6.94 12.59
N GLU A 122 4.15 -6.42 12.19
CA GLU A 122 5.44 -6.98 12.60
C GLU A 122 5.71 -6.74 14.09
N ARG A 123 5.34 -5.57 14.64
CA ARG A 123 5.39 -5.33 16.09
C ARG A 123 4.51 -6.32 16.87
N ALA A 124 3.29 -6.57 16.40
CA ALA A 124 2.41 -7.56 17.03
C ALA A 124 3.00 -8.98 16.96
N ARG A 125 3.64 -9.35 15.84
CA ARG A 125 4.31 -10.65 15.70
C ARG A 125 5.48 -10.79 16.68
N VAL A 126 6.35 -9.79 16.75
CA VAL A 126 7.48 -9.76 17.69
C VAL A 126 7.02 -9.96 19.13
N LEU A 127 6.00 -9.21 19.57
CA LEU A 127 5.43 -9.36 20.91
C LEU A 127 4.83 -10.75 21.13
N ARG A 128 4.14 -11.31 20.14
CA ARG A 128 3.61 -12.68 20.21
C ARG A 128 4.73 -13.71 20.39
N TYR A 129 5.81 -13.64 19.61
CA TYR A 129 6.97 -14.52 19.76
C TYR A 129 7.61 -14.40 21.15
N ALA A 130 7.74 -13.16 21.66
CA ALA A 130 8.28 -12.91 22.99
C ALA A 130 7.42 -13.53 24.11
N LEU A 131 6.09 -13.54 23.95
CA LEU A 131 5.13 -14.04 24.95
C LEU A 131 4.82 -15.54 24.83
N GLU A 132 4.91 -16.12 23.63
CA GLU A 132 4.73 -17.56 23.41
C GLU A 132 5.91 -18.37 23.97
N GLY A 133 7.12 -17.80 23.94
CA GLY A 133 8.19 -18.26 24.81
C GLY A 133 7.79 -18.02 26.25
N SER A 134 7.89 -19.03 27.13
CA SER A 134 7.88 -18.75 28.57
C SER A 134 8.94 -17.68 28.88
N ALA A 135 8.81 -16.89 29.95
CA ALA A 135 9.73 -15.78 30.22
C ALA A 135 11.23 -16.15 30.18
N ARG A 136 11.56 -17.44 30.38
CA ARG A 136 12.91 -18.00 30.31
C ARG A 136 13.40 -18.34 28.88
N ARG A 137 12.50 -18.42 27.90
CA ARG A 137 12.74 -18.78 26.48
C ARG A 137 12.43 -17.65 25.50
N ALA A 138 11.93 -16.51 25.96
CA ALA A 138 11.58 -15.38 25.10
C ALA A 138 12.75 -14.96 24.17
N GLN A 139 13.97 -14.94 24.70
CA GLN A 139 15.17 -14.63 23.92
C GLN A 139 15.44 -15.65 22.80
N GLU A 140 15.30 -16.95 23.09
CA GLU A 140 15.47 -18.03 22.09
C GLU A 140 14.40 -17.95 21.00
N SER A 141 13.14 -17.67 21.39
CA SER A 141 12.02 -17.51 20.45
C SER A 141 12.21 -16.28 19.54
N LEU A 142 12.71 -15.17 20.07
CA LEU A 142 13.00 -13.97 19.30
C LEU A 142 14.22 -14.15 18.39
N GLU A 143 15.23 -14.88 18.85
CA GLU A 143 16.37 -15.25 18.01
C GLU A 143 15.93 -16.10 16.83
N GLN A 144 15.04 -17.08 17.05
CA GLN A 144 14.47 -17.87 15.96
C GLN A 144 13.69 -16.98 14.98
N TYR A 145 12.86 -16.06 15.48
CA TYR A 145 12.14 -15.10 14.64
C TYR A 145 13.09 -14.26 13.77
N LEU A 146 14.16 -13.73 14.37
CA LEU A 146 15.16 -12.94 13.64
C LEU A 146 15.91 -13.80 12.61
N ASN A 147 16.24 -15.05 12.95
CA ASN A 147 16.89 -15.98 12.03
C ASN A 147 15.99 -16.32 10.83
N ASP A 148 14.70 -16.55 11.06
CA ASP A 148 13.73 -16.83 10.00
C ASP A 148 13.53 -15.62 9.08
N ARG A 149 13.61 -14.39 9.63
CA ARG A 149 13.41 -13.15 8.89
C ARG A 149 14.65 -12.65 8.14
N LEU A 150 15.82 -12.71 8.79
CA LEU A 150 17.05 -12.07 8.33
C LEU A 150 18.15 -13.05 7.91
N GLY A 151 18.01 -14.33 8.27
CA GLY A 151 19.05 -15.34 8.13
C GLY A 151 20.08 -15.32 9.25
N ALA A 152 20.63 -16.50 9.56
CA ALA A 152 21.56 -16.71 10.68
C ALA A 152 22.85 -15.89 10.59
N GLU A 153 23.35 -15.64 9.38
CA GLU A 153 24.52 -14.79 9.16
C GLU A 153 24.27 -13.35 9.65
N THR A 154 23.13 -12.77 9.24
CA THR A 154 22.75 -11.41 9.64
C THR A 154 22.55 -11.30 11.15
N VAL A 155 21.88 -12.27 11.76
CA VAL A 155 21.68 -12.30 13.23
C VAL A 155 23.00 -12.47 13.98
N GLY A 156 23.92 -13.28 13.45
CA GLY A 156 25.28 -13.42 13.98
C GLY A 156 26.03 -12.09 13.97
N MET A 157 25.93 -11.33 12.87
CA MET A 157 26.49 -9.99 12.74
C MET A 157 25.87 -9.03 13.78
N LEU A 158 24.55 -8.98 13.90
CA LEU A 158 23.87 -8.11 14.88
C LEU A 158 24.32 -8.43 16.31
N ARG A 159 24.39 -9.73 16.68
CA ARG A 159 24.87 -10.15 18.00
C ARG A 159 26.28 -9.66 18.27
N PHE A 160 27.18 -9.82 17.31
CA PHE A 160 28.56 -9.37 17.42
C PHE A 160 28.63 -7.86 17.68
N LEU A 161 27.81 -7.07 16.96
CA LEU A 161 27.78 -5.62 17.11
C LEU A 161 27.18 -5.15 18.44
N ILE A 162 26.12 -5.79 18.92
CA ILE A 162 25.51 -5.44 20.20
C ILE A 162 26.42 -5.80 21.39
N ALA A 163 27.19 -6.90 21.26
CA ALA A 163 28.12 -7.36 22.29
C ALA A 163 29.42 -6.54 22.34
N ARG A 164 29.71 -5.74 21.30
CA ARG A 164 30.92 -4.92 21.24
C ARG A 164 30.76 -3.77 22.24
N PRO A 165 31.64 -3.64 23.26
CA PRO A 165 31.67 -2.44 24.07
C PRO A 165 32.01 -1.28 23.14
N MET A 166 31.27 -0.17 23.23
CA MET A 166 31.66 1.12 22.64
C MET A 166 32.88 1.67 23.41
N ALA A 167 33.99 0.94 23.36
CA ALA A 167 35.29 1.41 23.82
C ALA A 167 36.08 1.86 22.58
N PRO A 168 36.72 3.04 22.61
CA PRO A 168 37.66 3.43 21.55
C PRO A 168 38.75 2.37 21.46
N ASP A 169 39.21 2.11 20.24
CA ASP A 169 40.22 1.10 19.87
C ASP A 169 41.20 0.79 21.01
N VAL A 170 41.04 -0.39 21.60
CA VAL A 170 42.13 -1.01 22.33
C VAL A 170 42.90 -1.83 21.30
N ASP A 171 44.11 -1.39 21.00
CA ASP A 171 45.05 -2.03 20.08
C ASP A 171 45.02 -3.56 20.22
N GLY A 172 44.51 -4.25 19.20
CA GLY A 172 44.58 -5.71 19.08
C GLY A 172 43.25 -6.47 19.04
N ALA A 173 42.08 -5.83 19.15
CA ALA A 173 40.81 -6.51 18.87
C ALA A 173 40.67 -6.78 17.35
N PRO A 174 40.22 -7.96 16.91
CA PRO A 174 39.95 -8.22 15.50
C PRO A 174 38.90 -7.23 15.00
N GLN A 175 39.36 -6.24 14.24
CA GLN A 175 38.51 -5.29 13.55
C GLN A 175 37.81 -6.08 12.44
N PHE A 176 36.52 -6.39 12.59
CA PHE A 176 35.69 -6.64 11.42
C PHE A 176 35.79 -5.37 10.56
N GLN A 177 36.49 -5.46 9.44
CA GLN A 177 36.45 -4.44 8.41
C GLN A 177 35.05 -4.52 7.80
N PHE A 178 34.13 -3.73 8.34
CA PHE A 178 32.82 -3.54 7.72
C PHE A 178 33.04 -2.80 6.41
N GLY A 179 32.74 -3.48 5.30
CA GLY A 179 32.72 -2.84 4.01
C GLY A 179 31.51 -1.89 3.91
N VAL A 180 31.53 -1.02 2.91
CA VAL A 180 30.36 -0.18 2.57
C VAL A 180 29.11 -1.03 2.36
N GLN A 181 29.25 -2.22 1.78
CA GLN A 181 28.15 -3.16 1.56
C GLN A 181 27.54 -3.67 2.87
N ASP A 182 28.36 -3.96 3.88
CA ASP A 182 27.86 -4.41 5.19
C ASP A 182 27.13 -3.29 5.91
N CYS A 183 27.59 -2.04 5.78
CA CYS A 183 26.90 -0.87 6.32
C CYS A 183 25.54 -0.65 5.65
N MET A 184 25.47 -0.77 4.31
CA MET A 184 24.20 -0.69 3.58
C MET A 184 23.24 -1.82 3.99
N ARG A 185 23.74 -3.05 4.11
CA ARG A 185 22.95 -4.21 4.56
C ARG A 185 22.43 -4.01 5.98
N LEU A 186 23.26 -3.52 6.90
CA LEU A 186 22.83 -3.21 8.26
C LEU A 186 21.72 -2.15 8.26
N ARG A 187 21.87 -1.07 7.47
CA ARG A 187 20.85 -0.03 7.37
C ARG A 187 19.52 -0.56 6.85
N GLN A 188 19.55 -1.35 5.78
CA GLN A 188 18.36 -2.01 5.25
C GLN A 188 17.67 -2.86 6.32
N VAL A 189 18.43 -3.62 7.10
CA VAL A 189 17.89 -4.43 8.21
C VAL A 189 17.29 -3.55 9.30
N LEU A 190 17.92 -2.43 9.66
CA LEU A 190 17.43 -1.54 10.72
C LEU A 190 16.19 -0.74 10.30
N ASP A 191 16.02 -0.50 9.00
CA ASP A 191 14.85 0.17 8.41
C ASP A 191 13.65 -0.79 8.23
N GLU A 192 13.83 -2.10 8.47
CA GLU A 192 12.75 -3.09 8.36
C GLU A 192 11.63 -2.84 9.40
N PRO A 193 10.34 -3.00 9.01
CA PRO A 193 9.22 -2.75 9.92
C PRO A 193 9.29 -3.57 11.21
N GLY A 194 9.25 -2.89 12.37
CA GLY A 194 9.25 -3.50 13.70
C GLY A 194 10.61 -4.04 14.17
N MET A 195 11.71 -3.75 13.46
CA MET A 195 13.05 -4.20 13.84
C MET A 195 13.54 -3.57 15.14
N ASP A 196 13.17 -2.30 15.38
CA ASP A 196 13.38 -1.57 16.62
C ASP A 196 13.00 -2.41 17.86
N LEU A 197 11.74 -2.83 17.90
CA LEU A 197 11.19 -3.62 18.99
C LEU A 197 11.77 -5.04 19.03
N ALA A 198 12.00 -5.65 17.87
CA ALA A 198 12.53 -7.01 17.78
C ALA A 198 13.93 -7.10 18.40
N ILE A 199 14.80 -6.15 18.06
CA ILE A 199 16.18 -6.11 18.56
C ILE A 199 16.21 -5.81 20.05
N ASP A 200 15.41 -4.86 20.53
CA ASP A 200 15.40 -4.50 21.95
C ASP A 200 14.84 -5.63 22.84
N LEU A 201 13.82 -6.35 22.38
CA LEU A 201 13.32 -7.52 23.12
C LEU A 201 14.28 -8.71 23.07
N TRP A 202 15.04 -8.86 21.98
CA TRP A 202 15.99 -9.97 21.82
C TRP A 202 17.28 -9.75 22.61
N ALA A 203 17.87 -8.55 22.53
CA ALA A 203 19.19 -8.27 23.07
C ALA A 203 19.19 -7.35 24.30
N GLY A 204 18.02 -6.85 24.69
CA GLY A 204 17.80 -5.99 25.84
C GLY A 204 17.60 -4.51 25.46
N PRO A 205 17.07 -3.70 26.38
CA PRO A 205 16.70 -2.30 26.11
C PRO A 205 17.86 -1.46 25.56
N GLY A 206 17.59 -0.64 24.54
CA GLY A 206 18.59 0.26 23.94
C GLY A 206 19.62 -0.46 23.06
N SER A 207 19.33 -1.68 22.62
CA SER A 207 20.20 -2.41 21.68
C SER A 207 20.04 -1.92 20.25
N TYR A 208 18.82 -1.53 19.86
CA TYR A 208 18.57 -0.95 18.55
C TYR A 208 19.29 0.40 18.37
N GLU A 209 19.17 1.30 19.35
CA GLU A 209 19.81 2.62 19.31
C GLU A 209 21.34 2.50 19.14
N ARG A 210 21.97 1.59 19.89
CA ARG A 210 23.41 1.30 19.75
C ARG A 210 23.81 0.86 18.35
N LEU A 211 22.96 0.08 17.67
CA LEU A 211 23.21 -0.35 16.28
C LEU A 211 23.04 0.79 15.28
N VAL A 212 22.04 1.65 15.48
CA VAL A 212 21.84 2.85 14.65
C VAL A 212 23.05 3.78 14.78
N GLU A 213 23.53 4.03 16.01
CA GLU A 213 24.72 4.85 16.26
C GLU A 213 25.97 4.27 15.60
N ALA A 214 26.17 2.95 15.71
CA ALA A 214 27.27 2.26 15.05
C ALA A 214 27.22 2.39 13.53
N ALA A 215 26.02 2.25 12.93
CA ALA A 215 25.83 2.38 11.49
C ALA A 215 26.14 3.80 10.98
N VAL A 216 25.78 4.85 11.74
CA VAL A 216 26.10 6.25 11.39
C VAL A 216 27.61 6.49 11.49
N GLY A 217 28.26 6.01 12.55
CA GLY A 217 29.70 6.19 12.79
C GLY A 217 30.60 5.62 11.70
N TRP A 218 30.15 4.59 10.97
CA TRP A 218 30.92 3.98 9.87
C TRP A 218 30.74 4.67 8.52
N THR A 219 29.64 5.42 8.33
CA THR A 219 29.43 6.20 7.10
C THR A 219 30.18 7.53 7.10
N GLY A 220 30.70 7.96 8.25
CA GLY A 220 31.46 9.19 8.44
C GLY A 220 32.99 9.03 8.46
N ALA A 221 33.52 7.84 8.13
CA ALA A 221 34.95 7.54 8.09
C ALA A 221 35.47 7.36 6.65
#